data_AF-A0AA38WZA1-F1
#
_entry.id   AF-A0AA38WZA1-F1
#
_cell.length_a   1.000
_cell.length_b   1.000
_cell.length_c   1.000
_cell.angle_alpha   90.00
_cell.angle_beta   90.00
_cell.angle_gamma   90.00
#
_symmetry.space_group_name_H-M   'P 1'
#
loop_
_entity.id
_entity.type
_entity.pdbx_description
1 polymer ?
#
loop_
_entity_poly.entity_id
_entity_poly.type
_entity_poly.pdbx_seq_one_letter_code
_entity_poly.pdbx_strand_id
1 'polypeptide(L)'
;MSEPTSTIYILYNAKASILGKLNYACRKITAGSEDSPCAACDLTHGGLKLDESAEWKQTKKQIGGASVKQLHKDELTPEVRKFLDSNSLRWPMILGQDSKGGPIKLLIDASALQPVSHDHSAFLSLLDKRAAEEAVPIHVKDRLLLPVVPFVPNALLPNHITFIAFVVGLLACVAATSPRFSSLAVYLWLLNRLLDNLDGVLARSRDIASELGGFLDLLSDFIVYSLIPICVAYGQYAANGPDWFTASSFLAITILEATFHVNNFVLFYIAAVSATKQEGELTSLTMKPALIEGLESGLIFTAMFIWPEYVVVMSWAMSLGVVIGTVQRVAALIRVLSNMESVKREKDS
;
A
#
# COMPACT_ATOMS: atom_id res chain seq x y z
N MET A 1 7.56 -0.92 -11.66
CA MET A 1 8.34 -0.82 -10.41
C MET A 1 9.65 -0.12 -10.74
N SER A 2 9.98 0.98 -10.08
CA SER A 2 11.34 1.53 -10.10
C SER A 2 12.29 0.48 -9.53
N GLU A 3 13.48 0.31 -10.13
CA GLU A 3 14.49 -0.60 -9.58
C GLU A 3 14.82 -0.22 -8.13
N PRO A 4 15.06 -1.20 -7.24
CA PRO A 4 15.40 -0.93 -5.85
C PRO A 4 16.68 -0.09 -5.76
N THR A 5 16.59 1.07 -5.11
CA THR A 5 17.70 2.01 -4.91
C THR A 5 18.57 1.65 -3.72
N SER A 6 18.22 0.61 -2.96
CA SER A 6 18.97 0.16 -1.79
C SER A 6 18.79 -1.33 -1.53
N THR A 7 19.63 -1.88 -0.65
CA THR A 7 19.51 -3.22 -0.10
C THR A 7 19.48 -3.14 1.42
N ILE A 8 18.47 -3.78 2.03
CA ILE A 8 18.39 -3.99 3.48
C ILE A 8 18.78 -5.43 3.76
N TYR A 9 19.77 -5.63 4.63
CA TYR A 9 20.22 -6.96 5.06
C TYR A 9 19.72 -7.23 6.48
N ILE A 10 18.95 -8.29 6.65
CA ILE A 10 18.51 -8.78 7.96
C ILE A 10 19.38 -9.98 8.30
N LEU A 11 20.19 -9.84 9.35
CA LEU A 11 21.22 -10.79 9.70
C LEU A 11 20.83 -11.60 10.94
N TYR A 12 20.64 -12.90 10.76
CA TYR A 12 20.17 -13.80 11.82
C TYR A 12 21.30 -14.34 12.68
N ASN A 13 21.05 -14.48 13.99
CA ASN A 13 21.94 -15.19 14.90
C ASN A 13 21.82 -16.73 14.78
N ALA A 14 21.68 -17.25 13.56
CA ALA A 14 21.43 -18.66 13.25
C ALA A 14 22.14 -19.09 11.96
N LYS A 15 22.27 -20.41 11.75
CA LYS A 15 22.76 -21.02 10.50
C LYS A 15 21.59 -21.67 9.76
N ALA A 16 21.58 -21.61 8.43
CA ALA A 16 20.55 -22.19 7.58
C ALA A 16 20.63 -23.73 7.49
N SER A 17 21.77 -24.33 7.81
CA SER A 17 21.97 -25.79 7.78
C SER A 17 21.05 -26.55 8.76
N ILE A 18 20.72 -27.82 8.45
CA ILE A 18 19.85 -28.68 9.30
C ILE A 18 20.35 -28.74 10.76
N LEU A 19 21.67 -28.90 10.95
CA LEU A 19 22.28 -28.85 12.28
C LEU A 19 22.14 -27.47 12.94
N GLY A 20 22.25 -26.40 12.16
CA GLY A 20 22.03 -25.03 12.61
C GLY A 20 20.60 -24.78 13.11
N LYS A 21 19.61 -25.33 12.39
CA LYS A 21 18.19 -25.28 12.73
C LYS A 21 17.90 -25.99 14.05
N LEU A 22 18.45 -27.21 14.23
CA LEU A 22 18.32 -27.97 15.48
C LEU A 22 18.95 -27.23 16.66
N ASN A 23 20.14 -26.67 16.47
CA ASN A 23 20.83 -25.90 17.51
C ASN A 23 20.05 -24.63 17.90
N TYR A 24 19.46 -23.94 16.91
CA TYR A 24 18.59 -22.79 17.18
C TYR A 24 17.34 -23.18 17.97
N ALA A 25 16.66 -24.26 17.57
CA ALA A 25 15.49 -24.78 18.28
C ALA A 25 15.83 -25.16 19.72
N CYS A 26 16.95 -25.85 19.96
CA CYS A 26 17.42 -26.13 21.32
C CYS A 26 17.66 -24.86 22.12
N ARG A 27 18.37 -23.86 21.57
CA ARG A 27 18.60 -22.57 22.23
C ARG A 27 17.32 -21.80 22.56
N LYS A 28 16.30 -21.90 21.71
CA LYS A 28 15.01 -21.25 21.92
C LYS A 28 14.19 -21.94 23.02
N ILE A 29 14.34 -23.25 23.18
CA ILE A 29 13.68 -24.03 24.25
C ILE A 29 14.41 -23.88 25.59
N THR A 30 15.75 -23.72 25.58
CA THR A 30 16.55 -23.60 26.81
C THR A 30 16.75 -22.17 27.29
N ALA A 31 16.45 -21.16 26.46
CA ALA A 31 16.43 -19.76 26.88
C ALA A 31 15.18 -19.48 27.74
N GLY A 32 15.35 -18.71 28.82
CA GLY A 32 14.22 -18.23 29.62
C GLY A 32 13.29 -17.35 28.80
N SER A 33 12.02 -17.27 29.20
CA SER A 33 10.94 -16.58 28.47
C SER A 33 11.17 -15.08 28.18
N GLU A 34 12.22 -14.46 28.74
CA GLU A 34 12.53 -13.04 28.60
C GLU A 34 13.64 -12.73 27.58
N ASP A 35 14.47 -13.71 27.18
CA ASP A 35 15.59 -13.48 26.27
C ASP A 35 15.49 -14.35 25.00
N SER A 36 14.93 -13.77 23.94
CA SER A 36 14.98 -14.42 22.62
C SER A 36 16.43 -14.59 22.15
N PRO A 37 16.82 -15.79 21.69
CA PRO A 37 18.15 -16.03 21.13
C PRO A 37 18.42 -15.28 19.81
N CYS A 38 17.38 -14.74 19.15
CA CYS A 38 17.45 -14.02 17.89
C CYS A 38 16.20 -13.15 17.64
N ALA A 39 16.22 -11.87 18.04
CA ALA A 39 15.16 -10.90 17.73
C ALA A 39 14.79 -10.81 16.24
N ALA A 40 15.77 -10.86 15.34
CA ALA A 40 15.50 -10.86 13.90
C ALA A 40 14.71 -12.10 13.47
N CYS A 41 14.97 -13.26 14.06
CA CYS A 41 14.28 -14.49 13.73
C CYS A 41 12.84 -14.47 14.24
N ASP A 42 12.60 -13.86 15.40
CA ASP A 42 11.26 -13.69 15.93
C ASP A 42 10.42 -12.67 15.14
N LEU A 43 11.08 -11.66 14.58
CA LEU A 43 10.44 -10.69 13.69
C LEU A 43 10.05 -11.30 12.34
N THR A 44 10.83 -12.27 11.83
CA THR A 44 10.65 -12.78 10.47
C THR A 44 9.99 -14.15 10.36
N HIS A 45 9.99 -14.95 11.44
CA HIS A 45 9.55 -16.34 11.43
C HIS A 45 8.48 -16.65 12.49
N GLY A 46 7.47 -17.43 12.09
CA GLY A 46 6.35 -17.86 12.94
C GLY A 46 6.69 -19.06 13.84
N GLY A 47 7.56 -18.87 14.83
CA GLY A 47 7.85 -19.90 15.85
C GLY A 47 9.02 -20.83 15.50
N LEU A 48 8.77 -22.15 15.43
CA LEU A 48 9.79 -23.18 15.13
C LEU A 48 9.90 -23.53 13.64
N LYS A 49 8.95 -23.06 12.83
CA LYS A 49 9.04 -23.16 11.38
C LYS A 49 9.89 -22.00 10.85
N LEU A 50 10.72 -22.29 9.86
CA LEU A 50 11.71 -21.37 9.28
C LEU A 50 11.23 -20.74 7.97
N ASP A 51 9.95 -20.84 7.68
CA ASP A 51 9.29 -20.05 6.66
C ASP A 51 9.05 -18.63 7.18
N GLU A 52 9.05 -17.66 6.26
CA GLU A 52 8.65 -16.30 6.58
C GLU A 52 7.21 -16.32 7.13
N SER A 53 6.99 -15.65 8.27
CA SER A 53 5.64 -15.50 8.84
C SER A 53 4.74 -14.71 7.87
N ALA A 54 3.43 -14.87 8.01
CA ALA A 54 2.48 -14.09 7.21
C ALA A 54 2.62 -12.59 7.49
N GLU A 55 2.81 -12.21 8.77
CA GLU A 55 3.00 -10.81 9.18
C GLU A 55 4.29 -10.23 8.59
N TRP A 56 5.36 -11.04 8.59
CA TRP A 56 6.64 -10.62 8.01
C TRP A 56 6.56 -10.39 6.50
N LYS A 57 5.86 -11.27 5.76
CA LYS A 57 5.65 -11.08 4.31
C LYS A 57 4.93 -9.77 4.00
N GLN A 58 4.00 -9.36 4.85
CA GLN A 58 3.31 -8.08 4.70
C GLN A 58 4.21 -6.90 5.07
N THR A 59 4.97 -7.02 6.15
CA THR A 59 5.95 -6.01 6.61
C THR A 59 7.01 -5.74 5.56
N LYS A 60 7.56 -6.79 4.96
CA LYS A 60 8.55 -6.74 3.88
C LYS A 60 8.03 -5.98 2.66
N LYS A 61 6.72 -6.08 2.34
CA LYS A 61 6.08 -5.32 1.24
C LYS A 61 5.96 -3.83 1.53
N GLN A 62 5.99 -3.41 2.80
CA GLN A 62 5.92 -2.01 3.18
C GLN A 62 7.28 -1.30 3.05
N ILE A 63 8.39 -2.04 2.98
CA ILE A 63 9.74 -1.50 2.75
C ILE A 63 9.92 -1.28 1.24
N GLY A 64 9.49 -0.11 0.77
CA GLY A 64 9.69 0.36 -0.60
C GLY A 64 11.09 0.93 -0.81
N GLY A 65 11.52 1.00 -2.08
CA GLY A 65 12.83 1.56 -2.46
C GLY A 65 14.03 0.67 -2.15
N ALA A 66 13.85 -0.47 -1.48
CA ALA A 66 14.93 -1.39 -1.17
C ALA A 66 14.60 -2.86 -1.43
N SER A 67 15.62 -3.64 -1.77
CA SER A 67 15.58 -5.10 -1.77
C SER A 67 15.90 -5.62 -0.37
N VAL A 68 14.99 -6.40 0.22
CA VAL A 68 15.18 -6.98 1.56
C VAL A 68 15.79 -8.37 1.42
N LYS A 69 17.06 -8.51 1.80
CA LYS A 69 17.81 -9.78 1.86
C LYS A 69 17.89 -10.26 3.30
N GLN A 70 17.51 -11.52 3.52
CA GLN A 70 17.59 -12.16 4.83
C GLN A 70 18.67 -13.21 4.76
N LEU A 71 19.69 -13.09 5.61
CA LEU A 71 20.88 -13.93 5.53
C LEU A 71 21.18 -14.57 6.88
N HIS A 72 21.37 -15.88 6.85
CA HIS A 72 21.98 -16.61 7.95
C HIS A 72 23.51 -16.44 7.94
N LYS A 73 24.18 -16.85 9.03
CA LYS A 73 25.64 -16.70 9.17
C LYS A 73 26.44 -17.39 8.06
N ASP A 74 25.89 -18.46 7.50
CA ASP A 74 26.46 -19.25 6.41
C ASP A 74 26.10 -18.73 5.01
N GLU A 75 25.18 -17.76 4.90
CA GLU A 75 24.68 -17.21 3.62
C GLU A 75 25.23 -15.80 3.33
N LEU A 76 26.14 -15.30 4.18
CA LEU A 76 26.70 -13.95 4.06
C LEU A 76 27.47 -13.79 2.74
N THR A 77 27.20 -12.68 2.05
CA THR A 77 28.03 -12.26 0.92
C THR A 77 29.44 -11.85 1.40
N PRO A 78 30.47 -11.95 0.54
CA PRO A 78 31.84 -11.57 0.91
C PRO A 78 31.94 -10.13 1.44
N GLU A 79 31.17 -9.21 0.87
CA GLU A 79 31.11 -7.81 1.26
C GLU A 79 30.57 -7.62 2.68
N VAL A 80 29.44 -8.26 3.00
CA VAL A 80 28.84 -8.20 4.34
C VAL A 80 29.78 -8.84 5.37
N ARG A 81 30.41 -9.97 5.04
CA ARG A 81 31.37 -10.62 5.94
C ARG A 81 32.55 -9.71 6.27
N LYS A 82 33.16 -9.08 5.26
CA LYS A 82 34.28 -8.14 5.44
C LYS A 82 33.88 -6.96 6.34
N PHE A 83 32.67 -6.44 6.16
CA PHE A 83 32.15 -5.36 7.01
C PHE A 83 32.00 -5.79 8.47
N LEU A 84 31.44 -6.97 8.73
CA LEU A 84 31.28 -7.50 10.09
C LEU A 84 32.62 -7.73 10.79
N ASP A 85 33.59 -8.32 10.08
CA ASP A 85 34.94 -8.59 10.60
C ASP A 85 35.67 -7.29 10.99
N SER A 86 35.35 -6.19 10.30
CA SER A 86 35.98 -4.88 10.55
C SER A 86 35.33 -4.09 11.71
N ASN A 87 34.09 -4.42 12.11
CA ASN A 87 33.29 -3.58 13.01
C ASN A 87 32.89 -4.25 14.35
N SER A 88 33.27 -5.50 14.62
CA SER A 88 33.01 -6.20 15.90
C SER A 88 31.54 -6.09 16.39
N LEU A 89 30.58 -6.31 15.50
CA LEU A 89 29.16 -6.10 15.76
C LEU A 89 28.47 -7.32 16.42
N ARG A 90 27.43 -7.07 17.22
CA ARG A 90 26.65 -8.11 17.91
C ARG A 90 25.45 -8.56 17.08
N TRP A 91 25.22 -9.86 17.04
CA TRP A 91 24.06 -10.47 16.38
C TRP A 91 22.81 -10.46 17.28
N PRO A 92 21.59 -10.44 16.71
CA PRO A 92 21.26 -10.14 15.30
C PRO A 92 21.35 -8.63 14.99
N MET A 93 21.35 -8.26 13.71
CA MET A 93 21.41 -6.84 13.30
C MET A 93 20.78 -6.62 11.92
N ILE A 94 20.53 -5.36 11.59
CA ILE A 94 20.02 -4.94 10.29
C ILE A 94 20.96 -3.90 9.69
N LEU A 95 21.40 -4.17 8.47
CA LEU A 95 22.30 -3.32 7.71
C LEU A 95 21.58 -2.72 6.50
N GLY A 96 22.07 -1.58 6.03
CA GLY A 96 21.59 -0.90 4.84
C GLY A 96 22.74 -0.60 3.87
N GLN A 97 22.45 -0.62 2.57
CA GLN A 97 23.40 -0.28 1.52
C GLN A 97 22.68 0.40 0.36
N ASP A 98 23.18 1.55 -0.09
CA ASP A 98 22.70 2.22 -1.31
C ASP A 98 23.11 1.39 -2.55
N SER A 99 22.20 1.22 -3.53
CA SER A 99 22.41 0.43 -4.73
C SER A 99 23.52 0.96 -5.65
N LYS A 100 23.98 2.20 -5.44
CA LYS A 100 25.17 2.77 -6.12
C LYS A 100 26.52 2.22 -5.62
N GLY A 101 26.55 1.03 -5.02
CA GLY A 101 27.76 0.45 -4.42
C GLY A 101 28.25 1.23 -3.20
N GLY A 102 27.33 1.88 -2.48
CA GLY A 102 27.66 2.63 -1.27
C GLY A 102 28.20 1.73 -0.15
N PRO A 103 28.83 2.31 0.88
CA PRO A 103 29.28 1.54 2.03
C PRO A 103 28.10 0.89 2.74
N ILE A 104 28.31 -0.31 3.26
CA ILE A 104 27.36 -0.98 4.16
C ILE A 104 27.34 -0.20 5.48
N LYS A 105 26.15 0.08 5.99
CA LYS A 105 25.92 0.81 7.25
C LYS A 105 25.09 -0.02 8.20
N LEU A 106 25.36 0.11 9.50
CA LEU A 106 24.52 -0.48 10.55
C LEU A 106 23.31 0.41 10.76
N LEU A 107 22.11 -0.14 10.56
CA LEU A 107 20.86 0.58 10.81
C LEU A 107 20.30 0.27 12.19
N ILE A 108 20.22 -1.00 12.54
CA ILE A 108 19.65 -1.45 13.82
C ILE A 108 20.56 -2.54 14.41
N ASP A 109 21.10 -2.29 15.59
CA ASP A 109 21.87 -3.26 16.36
C ASP A 109 20.98 -4.23 17.17
N ALA A 110 21.59 -5.24 17.77
CA ALA A 110 20.87 -6.25 18.56
C ALA A 110 20.03 -5.66 19.71
N SER A 111 20.52 -4.61 20.38
CA SER A 111 19.84 -4.00 21.52
C SER A 111 18.63 -3.16 21.10
N ALA A 112 18.73 -2.49 19.95
CA ALA A 112 17.63 -1.72 19.37
C ALA A 112 16.60 -2.62 18.66
N LEU A 113 16.99 -3.81 18.20
CA LEU A 113 16.09 -4.77 17.53
C LEU A 113 15.23 -5.56 18.52
N GLN A 114 15.76 -5.85 19.72
CA GLN A 114 15.07 -6.66 20.73
C GLN A 114 13.67 -6.11 21.12
N PRO A 115 13.48 -4.81 21.39
CA PRO A 115 12.19 -4.28 21.82
C PRO A 115 11.12 -4.30 20.73
N VAL A 116 11.52 -4.42 19.46
CA VAL A 116 10.62 -4.40 18.29
C VAL A 116 10.50 -5.78 17.64
N SER A 117 11.04 -6.85 18.25
CA SER A 117 11.10 -8.20 17.66
C SER A 117 9.72 -8.85 17.46
N HIS A 118 8.69 -8.32 18.10
CA HIS A 118 7.30 -8.78 17.98
C HIS A 118 6.33 -7.67 17.56
N ASP A 119 6.84 -6.50 17.19
CA ASP A 119 6.04 -5.35 16.76
C ASP A 119 6.55 -4.84 15.41
N HIS A 120 5.88 -5.27 14.35
CA HIS A 120 6.22 -4.93 12.98
C HIS A 120 6.06 -3.44 12.66
N SER A 121 5.13 -2.74 13.32
CA SER A 121 4.91 -1.30 13.14
C SER A 121 6.03 -0.49 13.78
N ALA A 122 6.40 -0.85 15.01
CA ALA A 122 7.53 -0.25 15.72
C ALA A 122 8.84 -0.55 14.98
N PHE A 123 9.00 -1.76 14.45
CA PHE A 123 10.13 -2.14 13.61
C PHE A 123 10.25 -1.25 12.36
N LEU A 124 9.17 -1.09 11.59
CA LEU A 124 9.17 -0.26 10.38
C LEU A 124 9.47 1.21 10.70
N SER A 125 8.89 1.73 11.78
CA SER A 125 9.16 3.10 12.25
C SER A 125 10.62 3.30 12.64
N LEU A 126 11.22 2.33 13.33
CA LEU A 126 12.63 2.35 13.71
C LEU A 126 13.54 2.24 12.48
N LEU A 127 13.24 1.33 11.55
CA LEU A 127 13.99 1.12 10.32
C LEU A 127 14.00 2.39 9.47
N ASP A 128 12.85 3.03 9.30
CA ASP A 128 12.69 4.25 8.52
C ASP A 128 13.44 5.44 9.13
N LYS A 129 13.38 5.57 10.46
CA LYS A 129 14.17 6.57 11.19
C LYS A 129 15.68 6.34 10.99
N ARG A 130 16.16 5.12 11.20
CA ARG A 130 17.59 4.78 11.11
C ARG A 130 18.12 4.87 9.69
N ALA A 131 17.33 4.45 8.70
CA ALA A 131 17.69 4.58 7.30
C ALA A 131 17.79 6.06 6.88
N ALA A 132 16.92 6.93 7.39
CA ALA A 132 17.04 8.37 7.16
C ALA A 132 18.29 8.98 7.82
N GLU A 133 18.59 8.61 9.09
CA GLU A 133 19.81 9.02 9.80
C GLU A 133 21.09 8.63 9.04
N GLU A 134 21.10 7.41 8.50
CA GLU A 134 22.23 6.84 7.77
C GLU A 134 22.19 7.12 6.26
N ALA A 135 21.26 7.96 5.79
CA ALA A 135 21.10 8.30 4.37
C ALA A 135 21.02 7.06 3.44
N VAL A 136 20.32 6.02 3.87
CA VAL A 136 19.99 4.83 3.07
C VAL A 136 18.57 5.03 2.50
N PRO A 137 18.41 5.23 1.18
CA PRO A 137 17.11 5.57 0.61
C PRO A 137 16.14 4.39 0.66
N ILE A 138 15.20 4.44 1.59
CA ILE A 138 14.03 3.57 1.66
C ILE A 138 12.75 4.41 1.79
N HIS A 139 11.61 3.79 1.50
CA HIS A 139 10.31 4.39 1.74
C HIS A 139 9.41 3.37 2.44
N VAL A 140 9.11 3.61 3.72
CA VAL A 140 8.10 2.82 4.42
C VAL A 140 6.72 3.33 4.02
N LYS A 141 5.94 2.46 3.37
CA LYS A 141 4.55 2.76 3.02
C LYS A 141 3.76 3.04 4.29
N ASP A 142 2.85 4.01 4.25
CA ASP A 142 1.97 4.40 5.38
C ASP A 142 2.63 5.03 6.62
N ARG A 143 3.91 5.47 6.51
CA ARG A 143 4.70 6.11 7.58
C ARG A 143 3.95 7.15 8.41
N LEU A 144 3.07 7.94 7.80
CA LEU A 144 2.39 9.05 8.45
C LEU A 144 1.32 8.61 9.46
N LEU A 145 0.70 7.45 9.25
CA LEU A 145 -0.43 6.98 10.08
C LEU A 145 -0.02 5.91 11.09
N LEU A 146 1.13 5.26 10.92
CA LEU A 146 1.67 4.29 11.89
C LEU A 146 1.77 4.84 13.33
N PRO A 147 2.20 6.10 13.57
CA PRO A 147 2.23 6.66 14.92
C PRO A 147 0.85 6.84 15.55
N VAL A 148 -0.22 6.88 14.75
CA VAL A 148 -1.60 7.06 15.23
C VAL A 148 -2.20 5.74 15.70
N VAL A 149 -1.78 4.61 15.12
CA VAL A 149 -2.31 3.27 15.40
C VAL A 149 -2.36 2.93 16.90
N PRO A 150 -1.31 3.16 17.71
CA PRO A 150 -1.35 2.83 19.15
C PRO A 150 -2.40 3.62 19.94
N PHE A 151 -2.85 4.76 19.43
CA PHE A 151 -3.90 5.57 20.05
C PHE A 151 -5.31 5.12 19.69
N VAL A 152 -5.46 4.25 18.69
CA VAL A 152 -6.75 3.67 18.32
C VAL A 152 -7.10 2.58 19.33
N PRO A 153 -8.27 2.60 20.00
CA PRO A 153 -8.67 1.55 20.93
C PRO A 153 -8.77 0.17 20.25
N ASN A 154 -8.44 -0.90 20.97
CA ASN A 154 -8.53 -2.28 20.45
C ASN A 154 -9.98 -2.69 20.10
N ALA A 155 -10.98 -2.10 20.75
CA ALA A 155 -12.39 -2.34 20.45
C ALA A 155 -12.83 -1.73 19.10
N LEU A 156 -12.09 -0.76 18.57
CA LEU A 156 -12.37 -0.18 17.27
C LEU A 156 -11.69 -1.04 16.19
N LEU A 157 -12.49 -1.80 15.44
CA LEU A 157 -12.04 -2.63 14.34
C LEU A 157 -11.89 -1.81 13.05
N PRO A 158 -11.05 -2.25 12.08
CA PRO A 158 -10.90 -1.58 10.79
C PRO A 158 -12.24 -1.31 10.10
N ASN A 159 -13.15 -2.30 10.06
CA ASN A 159 -14.46 -2.14 9.42
C ASN A 159 -15.34 -1.07 10.10
N HIS A 160 -15.15 -0.79 11.40
CA HIS A 160 -15.83 0.34 12.05
C HIS A 160 -15.30 1.66 11.51
N ILE A 161 -13.98 1.76 11.30
CA ILE A 161 -13.35 2.94 10.70
C ILE A 161 -13.82 3.11 9.26
N THR A 162 -13.84 2.04 8.46
CA THR A 162 -14.38 2.05 7.09
C THR A 162 -15.82 2.58 7.07
N PHE A 163 -16.68 2.08 7.97
CA PHE A 163 -18.07 2.54 8.06
C PHE A 163 -18.19 4.01 8.46
N ILE A 164 -17.38 4.47 9.44
CA ILE A 164 -17.35 5.88 9.83
C ILE A 164 -16.84 6.73 8.66
N ALA A 165 -15.77 6.31 7.97
CA ALA A 165 -15.24 6.97 6.80
C ALA A 165 -16.34 7.11 5.73
N PHE A 166 -17.04 6.02 5.42
CA PHE A 166 -18.17 6.03 4.48
C PHE A 166 -19.24 7.05 4.86
N VAL A 167 -19.72 7.06 6.11
CA VAL A 167 -20.71 8.02 6.59
C VAL A 167 -20.19 9.46 6.47
N VAL A 168 -18.94 9.71 6.85
CA VAL A 168 -18.31 11.04 6.71
C VAL A 168 -18.22 11.45 5.23
N GLY A 169 -17.92 10.53 4.32
CA GLY A 169 -17.91 10.77 2.88
C GLY A 169 -19.28 11.13 2.32
N LEU A 170 -20.35 10.44 2.77
CA LEU A 170 -21.73 10.79 2.43
C LEU A 170 -22.09 12.18 2.96
N LEU A 171 -21.69 12.52 4.19
CA LEU A 171 -21.91 13.85 4.75
C LEU A 171 -21.17 14.94 3.97
N ALA A 172 -19.97 14.66 3.45
CA ALA A 172 -19.26 15.58 2.55
C ALA A 172 -20.06 15.83 1.26
N CYS A 173 -20.60 14.77 0.66
CA CYS A 173 -21.45 14.86 -0.53
C CYS A 173 -22.72 15.68 -0.25
N VAL A 174 -23.41 15.43 0.86
CA VAL A 174 -24.58 16.20 1.29
C VAL A 174 -24.22 17.67 1.54
N ALA A 175 -23.08 17.96 2.17
CA ALA A 175 -22.64 19.33 2.37
C ALA A 175 -22.35 20.05 1.03
N ALA A 176 -21.86 19.34 0.01
CA ALA A 176 -21.64 19.93 -1.32
C ALA A 176 -22.91 20.30 -2.09
N THR A 177 -24.10 19.81 -1.69
CA THR A 177 -25.36 20.19 -2.35
C THR A 177 -25.76 21.65 -2.08
N SER A 178 -24.98 22.38 -1.28
CA SER A 178 -25.20 23.81 -1.05
C SER A 178 -23.85 24.54 -0.98
N PRO A 179 -23.64 25.60 -1.79
CA PRO A 179 -22.41 26.39 -1.74
C PRO A 179 -22.13 27.04 -0.37
N ARG A 180 -23.15 27.17 0.48
CA ARG A 180 -23.02 27.68 1.85
C ARG A 180 -22.14 26.78 2.72
N PHE A 181 -22.09 25.48 2.44
CA PHE A 181 -21.39 24.49 3.23
C PHE A 181 -20.11 23.97 2.56
N SER A 182 -19.59 24.63 1.52
CA SER A 182 -18.40 24.17 0.80
C SER A 182 -17.19 23.93 1.71
N SER A 183 -16.92 24.81 2.68
CA SER A 183 -15.81 24.59 3.64
C SER A 183 -16.01 23.36 4.53
N LEU A 184 -17.26 23.09 4.92
CA LEU A 184 -17.60 21.88 5.67
C LEU A 184 -17.46 20.63 4.80
N ALA A 185 -17.85 20.70 3.53
CA ALA A 185 -17.69 19.62 2.57
C ALA A 185 -16.21 19.25 2.37
N VAL A 186 -15.32 20.25 2.21
CA VAL A 186 -13.87 20.04 2.13
C VAL A 186 -13.33 19.39 3.42
N TYR A 187 -13.72 19.90 4.59
CA TYR A 187 -13.28 19.34 5.87
C TYR A 187 -13.69 17.87 6.02
N LEU A 188 -14.96 17.56 5.75
CA LEU A 188 -15.50 16.20 5.84
C LEU A 188 -14.83 15.27 4.81
N TRP A 189 -14.57 15.76 3.59
CA TRP A 189 -13.85 15.00 2.58
C TRP A 189 -12.43 14.64 3.01
N LEU A 190 -11.67 15.60 3.53
CA LEU A 190 -10.31 15.34 4.03
C LEU A 190 -10.31 14.41 5.24
N LEU A 191 -11.30 14.54 6.14
CA LEU A 191 -11.48 13.61 7.25
C LEU A 191 -11.81 12.20 6.76
N ASN A 192 -12.69 12.06 5.77
CA ASN A 192 -12.99 10.78 5.14
C ASN A 192 -11.70 10.17 4.56
N ARG A 193 -10.90 10.91 3.79
CA ARG A 193 -9.62 10.41 3.24
C ARG A 193 -8.65 9.98 4.34
N LEU A 194 -8.60 10.68 5.46
CA LEU A 194 -7.76 10.30 6.59
C LEU A 194 -8.22 8.97 7.21
N LEU A 195 -9.52 8.81 7.45
CA LEU A 195 -10.10 7.62 8.08
C LEU A 195 -10.00 6.40 7.17
N ASP A 196 -10.28 6.57 5.88
CA ASP A 196 -10.15 5.58 4.81
C ASP A 196 -8.72 5.02 4.76
N ASN A 197 -7.70 5.88 4.74
CA ASN A 197 -6.32 5.41 4.81
C ASN A 197 -5.97 4.76 6.17
N LEU A 198 -6.57 5.22 7.27
CA LEU A 198 -6.31 4.68 8.60
C LEU A 198 -6.82 3.25 8.77
N ASP A 199 -7.95 2.88 8.17
CA ASP A 199 -8.53 1.53 8.34
C ASP A 199 -7.59 0.44 7.81
N GLY A 200 -6.96 0.66 6.66
CA GLY A 200 -6.06 -0.28 6.03
C GLY A 200 -4.76 -0.38 6.82
N VAL A 201 -4.24 0.76 7.29
CA VAL A 201 -3.06 0.78 8.15
C VAL A 201 -3.32 0.06 9.47
N LEU A 202 -4.49 0.26 10.06
CA LEU A 202 -4.91 -0.42 11.27
C LEU A 202 -5.06 -1.93 11.05
N ALA A 203 -5.69 -2.35 9.96
CA ALA A 203 -5.89 -3.74 9.62
C ALA A 203 -4.56 -4.48 9.43
N ARG A 204 -3.59 -3.85 8.76
CA ARG A 204 -2.24 -4.40 8.54
C ARG A 204 -1.41 -4.43 9.82
N SER A 205 -1.44 -3.35 10.61
CA SER A 205 -0.65 -3.26 11.85
C SER A 205 -1.14 -4.21 12.95
N ARG A 206 -2.42 -4.57 12.94
CA ARG A 206 -3.01 -5.52 13.91
C ARG A 206 -3.16 -6.94 13.39
N ASP A 207 -2.69 -7.24 12.18
CA ASP A 207 -2.82 -8.55 11.51
C ASP A 207 -4.27 -9.09 11.46
N ILE A 208 -5.23 -8.18 11.19
CA ILE A 208 -6.66 -8.50 11.09
C ILE A 208 -7.25 -8.03 9.75
N ALA A 209 -6.40 -7.88 8.73
CA ALA A 209 -6.85 -7.61 7.37
C ALA A 209 -7.72 -8.77 6.85
N SER A 210 -8.84 -8.42 6.20
CA SER A 210 -9.81 -9.40 5.71
C SER A 210 -10.32 -9.04 4.32
N GLU A 211 -10.75 -10.04 3.56
CA GLU A 211 -11.38 -9.83 2.25
C GLU A 211 -12.69 -9.03 2.36
N LEU A 212 -13.47 -9.27 3.42
CA LEU A 212 -14.68 -8.49 3.70
C LEU A 212 -14.35 -7.02 3.92
N GLY A 213 -13.29 -6.71 4.70
CA GLY A 213 -12.84 -5.34 4.91
C GLY A 213 -12.43 -4.67 3.61
N GLY A 214 -11.61 -5.34 2.80
CA GLY A 214 -11.22 -4.82 1.48
C GLY A 214 -12.38 -4.62 0.51
N PHE A 215 -13.41 -5.48 0.56
CA PHE A 215 -14.64 -5.29 -0.20
C PHE A 215 -15.45 -4.07 0.27
N LEU A 216 -15.62 -3.90 1.58
CA LEU A 216 -16.37 -2.77 2.15
C LEU A 216 -15.69 -1.43 1.88
N ASP A 217 -14.36 -1.39 1.99
CA ASP A 217 -13.51 -0.26 1.63
C ASP A 217 -13.74 0.15 0.16
N LEU A 218 -13.53 -0.79 -0.76
CA LEU A 218 -13.74 -0.58 -2.18
C LEU A 218 -15.18 -0.15 -2.52
N LEU A 219 -16.19 -0.79 -1.92
CA LEU A 219 -17.59 -0.44 -2.14
C LEU A 219 -17.89 0.99 -1.66
N SER A 220 -17.39 1.36 -0.50
CA SER A 220 -17.58 2.69 0.10
C SER A 220 -16.96 3.77 -0.78
N ASP A 221 -15.75 3.54 -1.27
CA ASP A 221 -15.04 4.44 -2.17
C ASP A 221 -15.80 4.65 -3.48
N PHE A 222 -16.28 3.58 -4.11
CA PHE A 222 -17.06 3.68 -5.35
C PHE A 222 -18.32 4.53 -5.18
N ILE A 223 -19.05 4.32 -4.08
CA ILE A 223 -20.26 5.10 -3.79
C ILE A 223 -19.92 6.58 -3.60
N VAL A 224 -18.93 6.89 -2.76
CA VAL A 224 -18.55 8.27 -2.45
C VAL A 224 -17.99 8.96 -3.70
N TYR A 225 -17.11 8.31 -4.45
CA TYR A 225 -16.45 8.88 -5.62
C TYR A 225 -17.45 9.23 -6.73
N SER A 226 -18.45 8.39 -6.96
CA SER A 226 -19.54 8.70 -7.90
C SER A 226 -20.42 9.84 -7.41
N LEU A 227 -20.67 9.95 -6.10
CA LEU A 227 -21.55 10.99 -5.56
C LEU A 227 -20.92 12.38 -5.53
N ILE A 228 -19.60 12.51 -5.35
CA ILE A 228 -18.92 13.80 -5.25
C ILE A 228 -19.24 14.73 -6.43
N PRO A 229 -18.92 14.39 -7.70
CA PRO A 229 -19.16 15.29 -8.82
C PRO A 229 -20.65 15.59 -8.99
N ILE A 230 -21.52 14.60 -8.77
CA ILE A 230 -22.99 14.74 -8.84
C ILE A 230 -23.48 15.78 -7.83
N CYS A 231 -23.08 15.65 -6.55
CA CYS A 231 -23.52 16.54 -5.49
C CYS A 231 -22.96 17.95 -5.67
N VAL A 232 -21.72 18.09 -6.15
CA VAL A 232 -21.12 19.41 -6.46
C VAL A 232 -21.88 20.11 -7.59
N ALA A 233 -22.18 19.42 -8.69
CA ALA A 233 -22.99 20.01 -9.77
C ALA A 233 -24.41 20.31 -9.33
N TYR A 234 -25.03 19.46 -8.52
CA TYR A 234 -26.33 19.75 -7.93
C TYR A 234 -26.29 20.98 -7.01
N GLY A 235 -25.21 21.18 -6.24
CA GLY A 235 -25.04 22.39 -5.45
C GLY A 235 -24.98 23.67 -6.29
N GLN A 236 -24.32 23.61 -7.45
CA GLN A 236 -24.32 24.71 -8.42
C GLN A 236 -25.71 24.93 -9.02
N TYR A 237 -26.40 23.85 -9.39
CA TYR A 237 -27.79 23.91 -9.87
C TYR A 237 -28.73 24.56 -8.85
N ALA A 238 -28.66 24.12 -7.59
CA ALA A 238 -29.55 24.59 -6.53
C ALA A 238 -29.32 26.08 -6.20
N ALA A 239 -28.11 26.58 -6.41
CA ALA A 239 -27.78 27.98 -6.17
C ALA A 239 -28.13 28.91 -7.35
N ASN A 240 -27.94 28.45 -8.58
CA ASN A 240 -28.01 29.29 -9.78
C ASN A 240 -29.27 29.02 -10.65
N GLY A 241 -29.99 27.94 -10.39
CA GLY A 241 -31.12 27.49 -11.21
C GLY A 241 -30.70 26.79 -12.51
N PRO A 242 -31.67 26.38 -13.35
CA PRO A 242 -31.39 25.75 -14.64
C PRO A 242 -30.82 26.76 -15.63
N ASP A 243 -29.54 26.60 -15.98
CA ASP A 243 -28.87 27.36 -17.03
C ASP A 243 -27.99 26.46 -17.93
N TRP A 244 -27.35 27.05 -18.94
CA TRP A 244 -26.43 26.34 -19.83
C TRP A 244 -25.30 25.66 -19.05
N PHE A 245 -24.72 26.36 -18.06
CA PHE A 245 -23.63 25.82 -17.26
C PHE A 245 -24.07 24.54 -16.54
N THR A 246 -25.24 24.56 -15.91
CA THR A 246 -25.81 23.43 -15.19
C THR A 246 -26.12 22.27 -16.13
N ALA A 247 -26.74 22.52 -17.29
CA ALA A 247 -26.97 21.49 -18.29
C ALA A 247 -25.65 20.85 -18.76
N SER A 248 -24.62 21.67 -18.99
CA SER A 248 -23.29 21.21 -19.38
C SER A 248 -22.60 20.39 -18.27
N SER A 249 -22.85 20.71 -17.00
CA SER A 249 -22.30 19.99 -15.85
C SER A 249 -22.84 18.57 -15.74
N PHE A 250 -24.15 18.38 -15.90
CA PHE A 250 -24.74 17.04 -15.89
C PHE A 250 -24.25 16.17 -17.04
N LEU A 251 -24.07 16.76 -18.23
CA LEU A 251 -23.47 16.04 -19.36
C LEU A 251 -22.03 15.63 -19.06
N ALA A 252 -21.20 16.56 -18.57
CA ALA A 252 -19.79 16.28 -18.24
C ALA A 252 -19.66 15.16 -17.19
N ILE A 253 -20.52 15.16 -16.18
CA ILE A 253 -20.54 14.14 -15.13
C ILE A 253 -21.05 12.80 -15.65
N THR A 254 -22.08 12.81 -16.50
CA THR A 254 -22.58 11.58 -17.14
C THR A 254 -21.47 10.91 -17.95
N ILE A 255 -20.68 11.69 -18.69
CA ILE A 255 -19.52 11.18 -19.40
C ILE A 255 -18.46 10.67 -18.41
N LEU A 256 -18.14 11.43 -17.35
CA LEU A 256 -17.19 11.00 -16.33
C LEU A 256 -17.57 9.63 -15.73
N GLU A 257 -18.80 9.48 -15.25
CA GLU A 257 -19.30 8.22 -14.69
C GLU A 257 -19.27 7.08 -15.72
N ALA A 258 -19.62 7.36 -16.98
CA ALA A 258 -19.51 6.36 -18.06
C ALA A 258 -18.06 5.92 -18.29
N THR A 259 -17.09 6.84 -18.25
CA THR A 259 -15.67 6.49 -18.37
C THR A 259 -15.18 5.67 -17.19
N PHE A 260 -15.61 5.99 -15.96
CA PHE A 260 -15.31 5.18 -14.78
C PHE A 260 -15.93 3.80 -14.86
N HIS A 261 -17.18 3.68 -15.31
CA HIS A 261 -17.85 2.40 -15.48
C HIS A 261 -17.08 1.46 -16.41
N VAL A 262 -16.65 1.96 -17.57
CA VAL A 262 -15.84 1.18 -18.51
C VAL A 262 -14.47 0.84 -17.92
N ASN A 263 -13.80 1.79 -17.28
CA ASN A 263 -12.51 1.56 -16.62
C ASN A 263 -12.59 0.47 -15.55
N ASN A 264 -13.64 0.50 -14.72
CA ASN A 264 -13.86 -0.44 -13.63
C ASN A 264 -14.17 -1.84 -14.16
N PHE A 265 -14.97 -1.96 -15.22
CA PHE A 265 -15.16 -3.23 -15.92
C PHE A 265 -13.80 -3.85 -16.33
N VAL A 266 -12.91 -3.06 -16.94
CA VAL A 266 -11.59 -3.55 -17.36
C VAL A 266 -10.75 -3.98 -16.16
N LEU A 267 -10.72 -3.19 -15.07
CA LEU A 267 -9.97 -3.53 -13.85
C LEU A 267 -10.48 -4.80 -13.19
N PHE A 268 -11.81 -4.96 -13.05
CA PHE A 268 -12.40 -6.16 -12.45
C PHE A 268 -12.21 -7.39 -13.32
N TYR A 269 -12.28 -7.24 -14.64
CA TYR A 269 -11.97 -8.34 -15.55
C TYR A 269 -10.50 -8.79 -15.40
N ILE A 270 -9.55 -7.86 -15.36
CA ILE A 270 -8.13 -8.17 -15.12
C ILE A 270 -7.96 -8.87 -13.77
N ALA A 271 -8.60 -8.37 -12.71
CA ALA A 271 -8.53 -8.98 -11.38
C ALA A 271 -9.08 -10.42 -11.39
N ALA A 272 -10.23 -10.66 -12.01
CA ALA A 272 -10.85 -11.98 -12.09
C ALA A 272 -10.01 -12.99 -12.91
N VAL A 273 -9.45 -12.56 -14.04
CA VAL A 273 -8.55 -13.41 -14.85
C VAL A 273 -7.24 -13.70 -14.10
N SER A 274 -6.73 -12.73 -13.35
CA SER A 274 -5.50 -12.90 -12.57
C SER A 274 -5.72 -13.82 -11.35
N ALA A 275 -6.92 -13.82 -10.75
CA ALA A 275 -7.23 -14.67 -9.61
C ALA A 275 -7.35 -16.16 -9.97
N THR A 276 -7.73 -16.48 -11.22
CA THR A 276 -7.94 -17.86 -11.68
C THR A 276 -6.70 -18.53 -12.27
N LYS A 277 -5.65 -17.76 -12.56
CA LYS A 277 -4.46 -18.26 -13.25
C LYS A 277 -3.21 -18.07 -12.39
N GLN A 278 -2.60 -19.17 -11.95
CA GLN A 278 -1.23 -19.15 -11.44
C GLN A 278 -0.26 -19.10 -12.62
N GLU A 279 0.30 -17.93 -12.97
CA GLU A 279 1.63 -17.82 -13.62
C GLU A 279 2.08 -16.36 -13.84
N GLY A 280 3.40 -16.17 -13.76
CA GLY A 280 4.11 -14.89 -13.59
C GLY A 280 3.98 -13.83 -14.68
N GLU A 281 3.34 -14.11 -15.83
CA GLU A 281 3.13 -13.11 -16.89
C GLU A 281 1.95 -12.16 -16.61
N LEU A 282 0.89 -12.61 -15.91
CA LEU A 282 -0.25 -11.76 -15.54
C LEU A 282 0.14 -10.72 -14.47
N THR A 283 1.17 -11.02 -13.67
CA THR A 283 1.83 -10.06 -12.78
C THR A 283 2.52 -8.89 -13.51
N SER A 284 2.71 -8.99 -14.84
CA SER A 284 3.20 -7.86 -15.66
C SER A 284 2.08 -6.96 -16.17
N LEU A 285 0.83 -7.46 -16.22
CA LEU A 285 -0.37 -6.64 -16.44
C LEU A 285 -0.80 -5.87 -15.20
N THR A 286 -0.41 -6.32 -14.01
CA THR A 286 -0.66 -5.58 -12.78
C THR A 286 0.17 -4.29 -12.76
N MET A 287 -0.54 -3.20 -13.07
CA MET A 287 -0.24 -1.82 -12.69
C MET A 287 0.85 -1.10 -13.49
N LYS A 288 0.67 -0.96 -14.81
CA LYS A 288 1.18 0.28 -15.43
C LYS A 288 0.40 1.46 -14.83
N PRO A 289 1.10 2.48 -14.28
CA PRO A 289 0.43 3.65 -13.73
C PRO A 289 -0.47 4.28 -14.79
N ALA A 290 -1.73 4.52 -14.46
CA ALA A 290 -2.60 5.35 -15.31
C ALA A 290 -2.37 6.83 -15.01
N LEU A 291 -2.84 7.69 -15.91
CA LEU A 291 -2.77 9.14 -15.72
C LEU A 291 -3.63 9.61 -14.54
N ILE A 292 -4.75 8.93 -14.29
CA ILE A 292 -5.67 9.19 -13.17
C ILE A 292 -5.78 7.91 -12.35
N GLU A 293 -5.21 7.93 -11.15
CA GLU A 293 -5.34 6.89 -10.13
C GLU A 293 -5.98 7.46 -8.86
N GLY A 294 -5.74 6.83 -7.70
CA GLY A 294 -6.35 7.24 -6.44
C GLY A 294 -5.93 8.64 -5.99
N LEU A 295 -4.64 8.99 -6.14
CA LEU A 295 -4.13 10.29 -5.71
C LEU A 295 -4.67 11.43 -6.58
N GLU A 296 -4.61 11.28 -7.91
CA GLU A 296 -5.10 12.30 -8.84
C GLU A 296 -6.60 12.48 -8.70
N SER A 297 -7.35 11.38 -8.53
CA SER A 297 -8.79 11.45 -8.26
C SER A 297 -9.08 12.20 -6.96
N GLY A 298 -8.36 11.88 -5.88
CA GLY A 298 -8.50 12.56 -4.60
C GLY A 298 -8.23 14.06 -4.68
N LEU A 299 -7.20 14.48 -5.43
CA LEU A 299 -6.88 15.88 -5.66
C LEU A 299 -7.95 16.60 -6.50
N ILE A 300 -8.43 15.97 -7.57
CA ILE A 300 -9.47 16.55 -8.43
C ILE A 300 -10.78 16.69 -7.65
N PHE A 301 -11.19 15.70 -6.87
CA PHE A 301 -12.38 15.80 -6.02
C PHE A 301 -12.24 16.88 -4.96
N THR A 302 -11.06 17.00 -4.32
CA THR A 302 -10.78 18.11 -3.41
C THR A 302 -10.94 19.46 -4.12
N ALA A 303 -10.43 19.58 -5.35
CA ALA A 303 -10.55 20.79 -6.15
C ALA A 303 -12.02 21.08 -6.54
N MET A 304 -12.84 20.06 -6.81
CA MET A 304 -14.28 20.24 -7.07
C MET A 304 -15.03 20.79 -5.85
N PHE A 305 -14.66 20.38 -4.63
CA PHE A 305 -15.25 20.95 -3.41
C PHE A 305 -14.82 22.40 -3.16
N ILE A 306 -13.56 22.75 -3.47
CA ILE A 306 -13.01 24.10 -3.26
C ILE A 306 -13.53 25.08 -4.31
N TRP A 307 -13.54 24.68 -5.58
CA TRP A 307 -13.94 25.51 -6.72
C TRP A 307 -15.04 24.83 -7.55
N PRO A 308 -16.27 24.76 -7.01
CA PRO A 308 -17.38 24.05 -7.65
C PRO A 308 -17.79 24.66 -9.00
N GLU A 309 -17.46 25.93 -9.27
CA GLU A 309 -17.66 26.60 -10.54
C GLU A 309 -16.83 26.02 -11.71
N TYR A 310 -15.77 25.26 -11.42
CA TYR A 310 -14.95 24.59 -12.45
C TYR A 310 -15.27 23.10 -12.62
N VAL A 311 -16.34 22.59 -11.99
CA VAL A 311 -16.70 21.16 -12.02
C VAL A 311 -16.83 20.61 -13.45
N VAL A 312 -17.31 21.42 -14.40
CA VAL A 312 -17.43 21.04 -15.82
C VAL A 312 -16.05 20.73 -16.42
N VAL A 313 -15.10 21.66 -16.28
CA VAL A 313 -13.75 21.54 -16.85
C VAL A 313 -12.99 20.39 -16.18
N MET A 314 -13.09 20.29 -14.85
CA MET A 314 -12.46 19.21 -14.08
C MET A 314 -13.01 17.84 -14.47
N SER A 315 -14.33 17.71 -14.67
CA SER A 315 -14.97 16.45 -15.10
C SER A 315 -14.51 16.03 -16.50
N TRP A 316 -14.41 16.96 -17.45
CA TRP A 316 -13.89 16.66 -18.79
C TRP A 316 -12.42 16.26 -18.76
N ALA A 317 -11.59 16.98 -18.00
CA ALA A 317 -10.16 16.67 -17.86
C ALA A 317 -9.95 15.28 -17.23
N MET A 318 -10.69 14.98 -16.16
CA MET A 318 -10.66 13.69 -15.50
C MET A 318 -11.15 12.56 -16.43
N SER A 319 -12.26 12.78 -17.14
CA SER A 319 -12.79 11.83 -18.13
C SER A 319 -11.75 11.47 -19.19
N LEU A 320 -11.08 12.48 -19.75
CA LEU A 320 -10.02 12.28 -20.74
C LEU A 320 -8.87 11.45 -20.18
N GLY A 321 -8.43 11.75 -18.94
CA GLY A 321 -7.37 11.00 -18.28
C GLY A 321 -7.75 9.54 -17.99
N VAL A 322 -8.99 9.30 -17.56
CA VAL A 322 -9.54 7.95 -17.36
C VAL A 322 -9.62 7.18 -18.68
N VAL A 323 -10.07 7.82 -19.77
CA VAL A 323 -10.12 7.19 -21.11
C VAL A 323 -8.72 6.80 -21.58
N ILE A 324 -7.73 7.69 -21.45
CA ILE A 324 -6.34 7.40 -21.83
C ILE A 324 -5.83 6.18 -21.04
N GLY A 325 -6.02 6.17 -19.72
CA GLY A 325 -5.63 5.03 -18.86
C GLY A 325 -6.35 3.74 -19.22
N THR A 326 -7.65 3.82 -19.54
CA THR A 326 -8.47 2.67 -19.96
C THR A 326 -7.96 2.08 -21.27
N VAL A 327 -7.71 2.91 -22.28
CA VAL A 327 -7.17 2.47 -23.57
C VAL A 327 -5.80 1.81 -23.40
N GLN A 328 -4.92 2.38 -22.57
CA GLN A 328 -3.62 1.79 -22.26
C GLN A 328 -3.77 0.40 -21.61
N ARG A 329 -4.67 0.25 -20.65
CA ARG A 329 -4.97 -1.03 -19.97
C ARG A 329 -5.53 -2.06 -20.94
N VAL A 330 -6.51 -1.68 -21.78
CA VAL A 330 -7.10 -2.58 -22.78
C VAL A 330 -6.05 -3.01 -23.80
N ALA A 331 -5.23 -2.10 -24.32
CA ALA A 331 -4.18 -2.43 -25.27
C ALA A 331 -3.13 -3.39 -24.66
N ALA A 332 -2.77 -3.21 -23.39
CA ALA A 332 -1.89 -4.14 -22.68
C ALA A 332 -2.54 -5.52 -22.49
N LEU A 333 -3.81 -5.54 -22.07
CA LEU A 333 -4.57 -6.78 -21.85
C LEU A 333 -4.70 -7.60 -23.13
N ILE A 334 -5.07 -6.97 -24.25
CA ILE A 334 -5.19 -7.64 -25.56
C ILE A 334 -3.87 -8.33 -25.92
N ARG A 335 -2.74 -7.64 -25.81
CA ARG A 335 -1.42 -8.22 -26.13
C ARG A 335 -1.13 -9.46 -25.32
N VAL A 336 -1.39 -9.42 -24.02
CA VAL A 336 -1.13 -10.57 -23.14
C VAL A 336 -2.08 -11.71 -23.43
N LEU A 337 -3.38 -11.46 -23.60
CA LEU A 337 -4.33 -12.52 -23.95
C LEU A 337 -3.97 -13.18 -25.30
N SER A 338 -3.60 -12.39 -26.31
CA SER A 338 -3.16 -12.93 -27.61
C SER A 338 -1.90 -13.79 -27.50
N ASN A 339 -0.91 -13.38 -26.70
CA ASN A 339 0.30 -14.17 -26.46
C ASN A 339 -0.01 -15.49 -25.73
N MET A 340 -0.93 -15.47 -24.77
CA MET A 340 -1.35 -16.69 -24.08
C MET A 340 -2.04 -17.68 -25.03
N GLU A 341 -2.86 -17.18 -25.94
CA GLU A 341 -3.53 -17.99 -26.96
C GLU A 341 -2.56 -18.58 -27.99
N SER A 342 -1.46 -17.89 -28.34
CA SER A 342 -0.44 -18.44 -29.23
C SER A 342 0.36 -19.54 -28.55
N VAL A 343 0.80 -19.34 -27.30
CA VAL A 343 1.54 -20.36 -26.52
C VAL A 343 0.69 -21.61 -26.30
N LYS A 344 -0.61 -21.45 -26.03
CA LYS A 344 -1.51 -22.59 -25.87
C LYS A 344 -1.64 -23.38 -27.19
N ARG A 345 -1.77 -22.70 -28.33
CA ARG A 345 -1.83 -23.35 -29.65
C ARG A 345 -0.57 -24.14 -29.99
N GLU A 346 0.62 -23.63 -29.64
CA GLU A 346 1.89 -24.33 -29.84
C GLU A 346 2.04 -25.58 -28.94
N LYS A 347 1.47 -25.58 -27.73
CA LYS A 347 1.48 -26.74 -26.84
C LYS A 347 0.52 -27.85 -27.29
N ASP A 348 -0.55 -27.48 -27.98
CA ASP A 348 -1.61 -28.40 -28.43
C ASP A 348 -1.36 -28.97 -29.84
N SER A 349 -0.31 -28.52 -30.55
CA SER A 349 0.10 -28.94 -31.91
C SER A 349 1.26 -29.94 -31.93
#